data_AF-A0A9E3SEC3-F1
#
_entry.id   AF-A0A9E3SEC3-F1
#
_cell.length_a   1.000
_cell.length_b   1.000
_cell.length_c   1.000
_cell.angle_alpha   90.00
_cell.angle_beta   90.00
_cell.angle_gamma   90.00
#
_symmetry.space_group_name_H-M   'P 1'
#
loop_
_entity.id
_entity.type
_entity.pdbx_description
1 polymer ?
#
loop_
_entity_poly.entity_id
_entity_poly.type
_entity_poly.pdbx_seq_one_letter_code
_entity_poly.pdbx_strand_id
1 'polypeptide(L)'
;MQKKLYMTAGYNTISMGTGRKEFNPKKARPGLEHYISEAGKGVVKQIGGADKIDETVIGNFMAARFNNQAHLGGFAGLIDDKLENKPSLSVEGACASGGLSLISAMRSLLSGTAEVVLSIGVEVQNTVKAIYGADVLAGAGWFQNRKKGHAYFFPGQFSDRAGVYYEKYGYD
;
A
#
# COMPACT_ATOMS: atom_id res chain seq x y z
N MET A 1 -2.65 32.89 3.42
CA MET A 1 -3.43 32.24 2.34
C MET A 1 -3.31 30.72 2.52
N GLN A 2 -4.40 29.95 2.42
CA GLN A 2 -4.29 28.48 2.42
C GLN A 2 -3.65 28.03 1.11
N LYS A 3 -2.55 27.25 1.20
CA LYS A 3 -1.87 26.66 0.04
C LYS A 3 -2.82 25.64 -0.61
N LYS A 4 -3.07 25.80 -1.91
CA LYS A 4 -3.86 24.83 -2.69
C LYS A 4 -3.00 23.59 -2.96
N LEU A 5 -3.61 22.41 -2.84
CA LEU A 5 -2.97 21.14 -3.11
C LEU A 5 -3.59 20.51 -4.35
N TYR A 6 -2.77 19.88 -5.17
CA TYR A 6 -3.20 19.20 -6.39
C TYR A 6 -2.61 17.80 -6.42
N MET A 7 -3.43 16.83 -6.83
CA MET A 7 -2.98 15.47 -7.13
C MET A 7 -2.94 15.31 -8.64
N THR A 8 -1.80 14.86 -9.17
CA THR A 8 -1.57 14.72 -10.61
C THR A 8 -0.68 13.51 -10.90
N ALA A 9 -0.57 13.14 -12.18
CA ALA A 9 0.30 12.07 -12.69
C ALA A 9 0.15 10.74 -11.93
N GLY A 10 -0.97 10.05 -12.13
CA GLY A 10 -1.19 8.71 -11.58
C GLY A 10 -0.63 7.61 -12.50
N TYR A 11 -0.08 6.56 -11.91
CA TYR A 11 0.22 5.32 -12.62
C TYR A 11 -0.11 4.13 -11.74
N ASN A 12 -0.85 3.17 -12.29
CA ASN A 12 -1.20 1.93 -11.60
C ASN A 12 -0.57 0.76 -12.33
N THR A 13 0.07 -0.14 -11.58
CA THR A 13 0.48 -1.44 -12.12
C THR A 13 -0.75 -2.33 -12.28
N ILE A 14 -0.61 -3.41 -13.05
CA ILE A 14 -1.69 -4.38 -13.17
C ILE A 14 -1.84 -5.10 -11.84
N SER A 15 -3.00 -4.93 -11.19
CA SER A 15 -3.34 -5.71 -10.00
C SER A 15 -3.48 -7.19 -10.36
N MET A 16 -2.71 -8.06 -9.71
CA MET A 16 -2.68 -9.51 -9.98
C MET A 16 -3.20 -10.29 -8.78
N GLY A 17 -4.47 -10.70 -8.85
CA GLY A 17 -5.14 -11.46 -7.80
C GLY A 17 -6.22 -12.40 -8.32
N THR A 18 -6.89 -13.10 -7.39
CA THR A 18 -7.99 -14.03 -7.69
C THR A 18 -9.06 -13.36 -8.56
N GLY A 19 -9.53 -14.06 -9.60
CA GLY A 19 -10.50 -13.55 -10.57
C GLY A 19 -9.89 -13.07 -11.89
N ARG A 20 -8.56 -12.94 -11.98
CA ARG A 20 -7.86 -12.65 -13.24
C ARG A 20 -7.36 -13.91 -13.93
N LYS A 21 -7.52 -13.99 -15.26
CA LYS A 21 -7.07 -15.12 -16.09
C LYS A 21 -5.54 -15.26 -16.07
N GLU A 22 -4.85 -14.14 -15.95
CA GLU A 22 -3.39 -14.02 -15.88
C GLU A 22 -2.85 -14.36 -14.48
N PHE A 23 -3.73 -14.47 -13.47
CA PHE A 23 -3.35 -14.80 -12.12
C PHE A 23 -3.20 -16.31 -11.91
N ASN A 24 -1.97 -16.80 -11.94
CA ASN A 24 -1.63 -18.15 -11.50
C ASN A 24 -0.93 -18.11 -10.13
N PRO A 25 -1.55 -18.60 -9.04
CA PRO A 25 -0.98 -18.57 -7.70
C PRO A 25 0.23 -19.51 -7.52
N LYS A 26 0.48 -20.44 -8.45
CA LYS A 26 1.68 -21.31 -8.45
C LYS A 26 2.89 -20.64 -9.09
N LYS A 27 2.72 -19.53 -9.80
CA LYS A 27 3.83 -18.78 -10.41
C LYS A 27 4.26 -17.66 -9.47
N ALA A 28 5.55 -17.59 -9.19
CA ALA A 28 6.15 -16.48 -8.46
C ALA A 28 5.82 -15.16 -9.16
N ARG A 29 5.54 -14.13 -8.37
CA ARG A 29 5.27 -12.78 -8.87
C ARG A 29 6.51 -11.92 -8.68
N PRO A 30 6.66 -10.85 -9.46
CA PRO A 30 7.64 -9.82 -9.16
C PRO A 30 7.51 -9.33 -7.71
N GLY A 31 8.63 -8.97 -7.10
CA GLY A 31 8.70 -8.45 -5.74
C GLY A 31 8.26 -7.00 -5.62
N LEU A 32 8.43 -6.45 -4.42
CA LEU A 32 8.12 -5.06 -4.09
C LEU A 32 8.91 -4.10 -4.99
N GLU A 33 10.18 -4.42 -5.24
CA GLU A 33 11.14 -3.66 -6.04
C GLU A 33 10.59 -3.39 -7.44
N HIS A 34 10.02 -4.41 -8.08
CA HIS A 34 9.46 -4.30 -9.41
C HIS A 34 8.26 -3.33 -9.44
N TYR A 35 7.29 -3.52 -8.54
CA TYR A 35 6.08 -2.70 -8.56
C TYR A 35 6.34 -1.26 -8.11
N ILE A 36 7.23 -1.04 -7.14
CA ILE A 36 7.67 0.31 -6.75
C ILE A 36 8.37 0.99 -7.92
N SER A 37 9.31 0.30 -8.58
CA SER A 37 10.04 0.85 -9.72
C SER A 37 9.12 1.14 -10.90
N GLU A 38 8.22 0.21 -11.26
CA GLU A 38 7.28 0.37 -12.37
C GLU A 38 6.34 1.55 -12.14
N ALA A 39 5.67 1.60 -10.99
CA ALA A 39 4.75 2.68 -10.66
C ALA A 39 5.46 4.03 -10.59
N GLY A 40 6.58 4.09 -9.86
CA GLY A 40 7.37 5.31 -9.71
C GLY A 40 7.87 5.84 -11.06
N LYS A 41 8.45 4.99 -11.91
CA LYS A 41 8.93 5.38 -13.25
C LYS A 41 7.79 5.86 -14.14
N GLY A 42 6.61 5.24 -14.03
CA GLY A 42 5.41 5.65 -14.73
C GLY A 42 4.97 7.08 -14.36
N VAL A 43 5.08 7.46 -13.09
CA VAL A 43 4.79 8.83 -12.61
C VAL A 43 5.91 9.80 -13.03
N VAL A 44 7.17 9.43 -12.79
CA VAL A 44 8.36 10.25 -13.12
C VAL A 44 8.37 10.66 -14.60
N LYS A 45 7.99 9.74 -15.50
CA LYS A 45 7.87 10.02 -16.93
C LYS A 45 6.81 11.09 -17.23
N GLN A 46 5.68 11.07 -16.54
CA GLN A 46 4.58 12.02 -16.76
C GLN A 46 4.91 13.43 -16.24
N ILE A 47 5.62 13.52 -15.12
CA ILE A 47 6.02 14.81 -14.55
C ILE A 47 7.29 15.38 -15.19
N GLY A 48 7.99 14.61 -16.03
CA GLY A 48 9.16 15.06 -16.79
C GLY A 48 10.47 15.04 -16.00
N GLY A 49 10.63 14.12 -15.04
CA GLY A 49 11.89 13.90 -14.32
C GLY A 49 11.74 13.80 -12.80
N ALA A 50 12.57 12.95 -12.18
CA ALA A 50 12.59 12.72 -10.74
C ALA A 50 13.27 13.85 -9.94
N ASP A 51 14.03 14.74 -10.61
CA ASP A 51 14.59 15.94 -9.99
C ASP A 51 13.51 16.84 -9.37
N LYS A 52 12.29 16.80 -9.91
CA LYS A 52 11.15 17.59 -9.43
C LYS A 52 10.54 17.10 -8.12
N ILE A 53 10.80 15.87 -7.69
CA ILE A 53 10.20 15.27 -6.49
C ILE A 53 11.05 15.61 -5.28
N ASP A 54 10.53 16.22 -4.23
CA ASP A 54 11.32 16.55 -3.04
C ASP A 54 11.33 15.43 -1.99
N GLU A 55 10.24 14.66 -1.91
CA GLU A 55 10.04 13.61 -0.92
C GLU A 55 9.27 12.43 -1.52
N THR A 56 9.53 11.21 -1.04
CA THR A 56 8.76 10.01 -1.40
C THR A 56 8.12 9.36 -0.18
N VAL A 57 6.81 9.14 -0.21
CA VAL A 57 6.07 8.44 0.85
C VAL A 57 5.52 7.11 0.34
N ILE A 58 5.93 6.01 0.96
CA ILE A 58 5.49 4.66 0.61
C ILE A 58 4.49 4.14 1.64
N GLY A 59 3.25 3.91 1.21
CA GLY A 59 2.21 3.24 1.97
C GLY A 59 2.27 1.73 1.76
N ASN A 60 2.48 0.98 2.84
CA ASN A 60 2.43 -0.48 2.84
C ASN A 60 1.88 -0.95 4.20
N PHE A 61 1.27 -2.14 4.24
CA PHE A 61 0.81 -2.71 5.50
C PHE A 61 1.76 -3.76 6.06
N MET A 62 2.01 -4.84 5.32
CA MET A 62 2.59 -6.06 5.89
C MET A 62 3.78 -6.62 5.11
N ALA A 63 4.52 -5.80 4.35
CA ALA A 63 5.72 -6.23 3.61
C ALA A 63 6.76 -6.91 4.51
N ALA A 64 6.93 -6.44 5.74
CA ALA A 64 7.86 -7.05 6.69
C ALA A 64 7.51 -8.52 7.01
N ARG A 65 6.21 -8.89 6.96
CA ARG A 65 5.72 -10.24 7.24
C ARG A 65 5.52 -11.09 5.98
N PHE A 66 5.16 -10.46 4.85
CA PHE A 66 4.98 -11.18 3.58
C PHE A 66 6.29 -11.35 2.81
N ASN A 67 7.16 -10.35 2.83
CA ASN A 67 8.32 -10.26 1.93
C ASN A 67 9.65 -10.20 2.70
N ASN A 68 9.62 -10.26 4.03
CA ASN A 68 10.79 -10.09 4.90
C ASN A 68 11.52 -8.75 4.66
N GLN A 69 10.77 -7.70 4.26
CA GLN A 69 11.32 -6.40 3.92
C GLN A 69 10.55 -5.29 4.64
N ALA A 70 11.23 -4.53 5.49
CA ALA A 70 10.60 -3.48 6.30
C ALA A 70 10.94 -2.05 5.85
N HIS A 71 12.22 -1.70 5.69
CA HIS A 71 12.68 -0.33 5.43
C HIS A 71 12.36 0.13 3.98
N LEU A 72 11.07 0.32 3.67
CA LEU A 72 10.59 0.56 2.31
C LEU A 72 10.96 1.94 1.77
N GLY A 73 11.14 2.95 2.62
CA GLY A 73 11.59 4.28 2.19
C GLY A 73 12.89 4.23 1.38
N GLY A 74 13.80 3.29 1.73
CA GLY A 74 15.04 3.08 1.00
C GLY A 74 14.87 2.60 -0.45
N PHE A 75 13.66 2.18 -0.85
CA PHE A 75 13.39 1.73 -2.21
C PHE A 75 13.08 2.87 -3.18
N ALA A 76 13.02 4.13 -2.72
CA ALA A 76 12.85 5.28 -3.59
C ALA A 76 13.93 5.35 -4.69
N GLY A 77 15.18 4.98 -4.38
CA GLY A 77 16.28 4.92 -5.36
C GLY A 77 16.06 3.92 -6.51
N LEU A 78 15.22 2.89 -6.33
CA LEU A 78 14.89 1.94 -7.41
C LEU A 78 14.05 2.56 -8.54
N ILE A 79 13.47 3.74 -8.29
CA ILE A 79 12.66 4.48 -9.25
C ILE A 79 13.58 5.30 -10.17
N ASP A 80 14.50 6.06 -9.58
CA ASP A 80 15.47 6.92 -10.26
C ASP A 80 16.60 7.28 -9.27
N ASP A 81 17.86 7.23 -9.71
CA ASP A 81 19.05 7.51 -8.89
C ASP A 81 18.99 8.91 -8.24
N LYS A 82 18.30 9.87 -8.85
CA LYS A 82 18.11 11.21 -8.28
C LYS A 82 17.29 11.22 -6.98
N LEU A 83 16.64 10.12 -6.62
CA LEU A 83 15.86 9.99 -5.38
C LEU A 83 16.66 9.40 -4.21
N GLU A 84 17.87 8.84 -4.43
CA GLU A 84 18.64 8.14 -3.39
C GLU A 84 18.95 9.01 -2.16
N ASN A 85 19.15 10.31 -2.36
CA ASN A 85 19.51 11.26 -1.31
C ASN A 85 18.34 12.17 -0.88
N LYS A 86 17.13 11.88 -1.35
CA LYS A 86 15.93 12.65 -0.99
C LYS A 86 15.20 12.01 0.19
N PRO A 87 14.53 12.79 1.05
CA PRO A 87 13.71 12.25 2.11
C PRO A 87 12.72 11.20 1.60
N SER A 88 12.68 10.04 2.27
CA SER A 88 11.66 9.04 2.03
C SER A 88 11.25 8.34 3.31
N LEU A 89 9.94 8.11 3.45
CA LEU A 89 9.37 7.48 4.63
C LEU A 89 8.32 6.43 4.25
N SER A 90 8.18 5.43 5.11
CA SER A 90 7.13 4.42 5.02
C SER A 90 6.02 4.74 6.02
N VAL A 91 4.76 4.65 5.61
CA VAL A 91 3.60 4.79 6.49
C VAL A 91 2.72 3.55 6.46
N GLU A 92 2.10 3.28 7.60
CA GLU A 92 1.27 2.11 7.81
C GLU A 92 -0.03 2.46 8.54
N GLY A 93 -1.14 1.91 8.06
CA GLY A 93 -2.47 2.02 8.65
C GLY A 93 -3.42 0.98 8.08
N ALA A 94 -3.04 -0.29 8.16
CA ALA A 94 -3.76 -1.42 7.58
C ALA A 94 -4.03 -1.22 6.08
N CYS A 95 -5.21 -1.61 5.61
CA CYS A 95 -5.65 -1.40 4.24
C CYS A 95 -5.67 0.09 3.81
N ALA A 96 -5.58 1.02 4.76
CA ALA A 96 -5.57 2.46 4.50
C ALA A 96 -4.15 3.06 4.33
N SER A 97 -3.08 2.26 4.38
CA SER A 97 -1.70 2.77 4.24
C SER A 97 -1.48 3.64 3.00
N GLY A 98 -2.12 3.31 1.87
CA GLY A 98 -2.07 4.15 0.66
C GLY A 98 -2.68 5.54 0.90
N GLY A 99 -3.83 5.62 1.58
CA GLY A 99 -4.44 6.89 1.97
C GLY A 99 -3.60 7.68 2.97
N LEU A 100 -2.93 7.00 3.91
CA LEU A 100 -1.99 7.66 4.81
C LEU A 100 -0.78 8.23 4.07
N SER A 101 -0.32 7.58 3.00
CA SER A 101 0.79 8.11 2.21
C SER A 101 0.44 9.47 1.57
N LEU A 102 -0.80 9.61 1.12
CA LEU A 102 -1.34 10.88 0.63
C LEU A 102 -1.45 11.92 1.74
N ILE A 103 -1.96 11.54 2.92
CA ILE A 103 -2.08 12.47 4.06
C ILE A 103 -0.70 12.97 4.51
N SER A 104 0.31 12.09 4.55
CA SER A 104 1.69 12.49 4.86
C SER A 104 2.26 13.42 3.79
N ALA A 105 2.05 13.13 2.51
CA ALA A 105 2.44 14.02 1.42
C ALA A 105 1.78 15.41 1.57
N MET A 106 0.48 15.47 1.86
CA MET A 106 -0.22 16.74 2.09
C MET A 106 0.36 17.50 3.28
N ARG A 107 0.80 16.82 4.35
CA ARG A 107 1.46 17.46 5.50
C ARG A 107 2.77 18.11 5.08
N SER A 108 3.64 17.41 4.35
CA SER A 108 4.90 17.97 3.85
C SER A 108 4.70 19.16 2.91
N LEU A 109 3.67 19.10 2.05
CA LEU A 109 3.32 20.21 1.16
C LEU A 109 2.82 21.44 1.94
N LEU A 110 1.99 21.24 2.96
CA LEU A 110 1.40 22.31 3.77
C LEU A 110 2.38 22.90 4.79
N SER A 111 3.31 22.10 5.31
CA SER A 111 4.40 22.60 6.18
C SER A 111 5.45 23.38 5.41
N GLY A 112 5.50 23.23 4.08
CA GLY A 112 6.50 23.85 3.22
C GLY A 112 7.84 23.13 3.22
N THR A 113 7.91 21.91 3.74
CA THR A 113 9.13 21.08 3.67
C THR A 113 9.31 20.40 2.31
N ALA A 114 8.27 20.37 1.48
CA ALA A 114 8.28 19.91 0.10
C ALA A 114 7.36 20.75 -0.80
N GLU A 115 7.65 20.82 -2.09
CA GLU A 115 6.79 21.36 -3.14
C GLU A 115 6.14 20.27 -3.98
N VAL A 116 6.82 19.13 -4.17
CA VAL A 116 6.31 17.95 -4.88
C VAL A 116 6.64 16.70 -4.08
N VAL A 117 5.64 15.87 -3.83
CA VAL A 117 5.81 14.61 -3.09
C VAL A 117 5.30 13.45 -3.92
N LEU A 118 6.09 12.39 -4.06
CA LEU A 118 5.69 11.14 -4.68
C LEU A 118 5.04 10.23 -3.64
N SER A 119 3.76 9.91 -3.81
CA SER A 119 3.04 8.95 -2.97
C SER A 119 2.89 7.62 -3.71
N ILE A 120 3.28 6.52 -3.06
CA ILE A 120 3.24 5.16 -3.62
C ILE A 120 2.50 4.24 -2.66
N GLY A 121 1.53 3.50 -3.16
CA GLY A 121 0.96 2.35 -2.45
C GLY A 121 1.47 1.05 -3.07
N VAL A 122 1.93 0.10 -2.26
CA VAL A 122 2.44 -1.20 -2.77
C VAL A 122 2.09 -2.35 -1.83
N GLU A 123 1.71 -3.50 -2.40
CA GLU A 123 1.48 -4.76 -1.68
C GLU A 123 1.90 -5.96 -2.54
N VAL A 124 2.53 -6.96 -1.91
CA VAL A 124 2.86 -8.26 -2.53
C VAL A 124 2.59 -9.37 -1.52
N GLN A 125 1.42 -9.99 -1.63
CA GLN A 125 0.88 -10.89 -0.59
C GLN A 125 0.89 -12.37 -0.97
N ASN A 126 1.27 -12.70 -2.20
CA ASN A 126 1.22 -14.07 -2.74
C ASN A 126 2.46 -14.91 -2.40
N THR A 127 3.27 -14.49 -1.44
CA THR A 127 4.49 -15.16 -0.98
C THR A 127 4.22 -16.24 0.06
N VAL A 128 3.00 -16.30 0.62
CA VAL A 128 2.58 -17.28 1.64
C VAL A 128 1.25 -17.92 1.25
N LYS A 129 0.93 -19.07 1.87
CA LYS A 129 -0.40 -19.70 1.69
C LYS A 129 -1.48 -18.80 2.29
N ALA A 130 -2.69 -18.86 1.72
CA ALA A 130 -3.83 -18.01 2.12
C ALA A 130 -4.12 -18.02 3.62
N ILE A 131 -4.00 -19.16 4.30
CA ILE A 131 -4.21 -19.26 5.75
C ILE A 131 -3.20 -18.42 6.56
N TYR A 132 -1.93 -18.42 6.16
CA TYR A 132 -0.91 -17.60 6.80
C TYR A 132 -1.11 -16.12 6.45
N GLY A 133 -1.48 -15.82 5.20
CA GLY A 133 -1.81 -14.46 4.78
C GLY A 133 -2.97 -13.87 5.59
N ALA A 134 -4.00 -14.67 5.89
CA ALA A 134 -5.10 -14.24 6.75
C ALA A 134 -4.66 -13.91 8.18
N ASP A 135 -3.69 -14.65 8.74
CA ASP A 135 -3.10 -14.34 10.04
C ASP A 135 -2.20 -13.10 10.02
N VAL A 136 -1.41 -12.94 8.95
CA VAL A 136 -0.61 -11.73 8.73
C VAL A 136 -1.51 -10.49 8.71
N LEU A 137 -2.57 -10.54 7.90
CA LEU A 137 -3.53 -9.45 7.76
C LEU A 137 -4.28 -9.14 9.05
N ALA A 138 -4.48 -10.12 9.92
CA ALA A 138 -5.17 -9.91 11.19
C ALA A 138 -4.45 -8.94 12.13
N GLY A 139 -3.20 -8.55 11.85
CA GLY A 139 -2.51 -7.45 12.51
C GLY A 139 -3.24 -6.10 12.43
N ALA A 140 -4.21 -5.94 11.52
CA ALA A 140 -5.03 -4.74 11.41
C ALA A 140 -6.18 -4.70 12.44
N GLY A 141 -6.46 -5.84 13.08
CA GLY A 141 -7.38 -5.91 14.21
C GLY A 141 -6.66 -5.83 15.55
N TRP A 142 -7.39 -5.94 16.65
CA TRP A 142 -6.77 -6.11 17.97
C TRP A 142 -6.19 -7.51 18.11
N PHE A 143 -4.89 -7.65 17.82
CA PHE A 143 -4.24 -8.96 17.66
C PHE A 143 -4.29 -9.85 18.91
N GLN A 144 -4.45 -9.30 20.12
CA GLN A 144 -4.63 -10.09 21.34
C GLN A 144 -5.89 -10.96 21.29
N ASN A 145 -6.90 -10.55 20.51
CA ASN A 145 -8.11 -11.33 20.27
C ASN A 145 -8.06 -12.17 19.00
N ARG A 146 -6.91 -12.26 18.31
CA ARG A 146 -6.77 -12.98 17.03
C ARG A 146 -7.28 -14.42 17.06
N LYS A 147 -7.07 -15.11 18.19
CA LYS A 147 -7.46 -16.52 18.40
C LYS A 147 -8.95 -16.70 18.70
N LYS A 148 -9.69 -15.61 18.90
CA LYS A 148 -11.15 -15.66 19.06
C LYS A 148 -11.81 -15.59 17.68
N GLY A 149 -12.70 -16.53 17.40
CA GLY A 149 -13.43 -16.60 16.13
C GLY A 149 -12.68 -17.31 15.02
N HIS A 150 -12.86 -16.87 13.79
CA HIS A 150 -12.46 -17.62 12.61
C HIS A 150 -10.95 -17.58 12.31
N ALA A 151 -10.45 -18.69 11.76
CA ALA A 151 -9.08 -18.79 11.26
C ALA A 151 -8.80 -17.79 10.11
N TYR A 152 -9.83 -17.42 9.33
CA TYR A 152 -9.78 -16.29 8.42
C TYR A 152 -10.35 -15.05 9.12
N PHE A 153 -9.51 -14.36 9.90
CA PHE A 153 -9.95 -13.33 10.85
C PHE A 153 -10.89 -12.29 10.24
N PHE A 154 -10.41 -11.52 9.26
CA PHE A 154 -11.20 -10.47 8.62
C PHE A 154 -12.43 -11.00 7.88
N PRO A 155 -12.33 -12.05 7.03
CA PRO A 155 -13.52 -12.66 6.44
C PRO A 155 -14.58 -13.05 7.47
N GLY A 156 -14.17 -13.62 8.62
CA GLY A 156 -15.08 -13.89 9.74
C GLY A 156 -15.72 -12.63 10.30
N GLN A 157 -14.92 -11.61 10.65
CA GLN A 157 -15.44 -10.34 11.18
C GLN A 157 -16.44 -9.65 10.23
N PHE A 158 -16.18 -9.67 8.92
CA PHE A 158 -17.10 -9.13 7.92
C PHE A 158 -18.35 -10.00 7.76
N SER A 159 -18.23 -11.33 7.83
CA SER A 159 -19.36 -12.26 7.80
C SER A 159 -20.29 -12.06 8.99
N ASP A 160 -19.74 -11.97 10.21
CA ASP A 160 -20.51 -11.75 11.44
C ASP A 160 -21.26 -10.41 11.36
N ARG A 161 -20.58 -9.35 10.89
CA ARG A 161 -21.20 -8.04 10.69
C ARG A 161 -22.31 -8.07 9.63
N ALA A 162 -22.13 -8.82 8.54
CA ALA A 162 -23.15 -8.98 7.50
C ALA A 162 -24.38 -9.71 8.06
N GLY A 163 -24.20 -10.74 8.89
CA GLY A 163 -25.31 -11.43 9.56
C GLY A 163 -26.17 -10.47 10.40
N VAL A 164 -25.53 -9.66 11.25
CA VAL A 164 -26.23 -8.64 12.06
C VAL A 164 -26.92 -7.58 11.18
N TYR A 165 -26.30 -7.21 10.06
CA TYR A 165 -26.92 -6.27 9.11
C TYR A 165 -28.20 -6.87 8.49
N TYR A 166 -28.16 -8.13 8.08
CA TYR A 166 -29.32 -8.83 7.51
C TYR A 166 -30.45 -9.03 8.52
N GLU A 167 -30.14 -9.34 9.78
CA GLU A 167 -31.15 -9.42 10.84
C GLU A 167 -31.90 -8.09 11.03
N LYS A 168 -31.20 -6.96 10.84
CA LYS A 168 -31.77 -5.62 11.04
C LYS A 168 -32.52 -5.08 9.82
N TYR A 169 -32.02 -5.34 8.62
CA TYR A 169 -32.49 -4.67 7.39
C TYR A 169 -33.03 -5.63 6.31
N GLY A 170 -32.96 -6.95 6.52
CA GLY A 170 -33.25 -7.94 5.49
C GLY A 170 -32.04 -8.24 4.59
N TYR A 171 -32.17 -9.26 3.74
CA TYR A 171 -31.10 -9.76 2.86
C TYR A 171 -31.42 -9.69 1.36
N ASP A 172 -32.61 -9.20 1.01
CA ASP A 172 -33.10 -9.04 -0.37
C ASP A 172 -32.49 -7.82 -1.09
#